data_AF-A0A1C6Q7I5-F1
#
_entry.id   AF-A0A1C6Q7I5-F1
#
_cell.length_a   1.000
_cell.length_b   1.000
_cell.length_c   1.000
_cell.angle_alpha   90.00
_cell.angle_beta   90.00
_cell.angle_gamma   90.00
#
_symmetry.space_group_name_H-M   'P 1'
#
loop_
_entity.id
_entity.type
_entity.pdbx_description
1 polymer ?
#
loop_
_entity_poly.entity_id
_entity_poly.type
_entity_poly.pdbx_seq_one_letter_code
_entity_poly.pdbx_strand_id
1 'polypeptide(L)' 'MRYPQGGGLTAERQQFREELRLRAAERFARGEGSTAIARDLRVSVRSVQRWRHAWAQGGPRSLRSQ' A
#
# COMPACT_ATOMS: atom_id res chain seq x y z
N MET A 1 -8.40 -17.34 22.78
CA MET A 1 -7.14 -16.88 22.16
C MET A 1 -7.10 -17.34 20.70
N ARG A 2 -6.75 -16.41 19.79
CA ARG A 2 -6.00 -16.64 18.53
C ARG A 2 -6.72 -17.45 17.46
N TYR A 3 -7.21 -16.73 16.44
CA TYR A 3 -7.42 -17.28 15.12
C TYR A 3 -6.16 -18.08 14.72
N PRO A 4 -6.26 -19.37 14.39
CA PRO A 4 -5.18 -20.07 13.75
C PRO A 4 -5.09 -19.48 12.34
N GLN A 5 -4.10 -18.62 12.14
CA GLN A 5 -3.41 -18.38 10.89
C GLN A 5 -3.83 -19.34 9.78
N GLY A 6 -4.70 -18.86 8.88
CA GLY A 6 -4.93 -19.42 7.57
C GLY A 6 -3.64 -19.28 6.75
N GLY A 7 -2.73 -20.23 6.96
CA GLY A 7 -1.43 -20.31 6.31
C GLY A 7 -1.60 -20.71 4.85
N GLY A 8 -1.15 -19.84 3.95
CA GLY A 8 -1.18 -20.04 2.49
C GLY A 8 -1.54 -18.75 1.77
N LEU A 9 -2.71 -18.18 2.07
CA LEU A 9 -3.20 -16.96 1.43
C LEU A 9 -2.53 -15.66 1.93
N THR A 10 -1.78 -15.69 3.02
CA THR A 10 -1.20 -14.49 3.63
C THR A 10 0.04 -14.00 2.89
N ALA A 11 0.96 -14.87 2.48
CA ALA A 11 2.19 -14.45 1.79
C ALA A 11 1.88 -13.84 0.41
N GLU A 12 1.03 -14.48 -0.38
CA GLU A 12 0.61 -13.97 -1.69
C GLU A 12 -0.20 -12.67 -1.56
N ARG A 13 -1.10 -12.57 -0.57
CA ARG A 13 -1.80 -11.30 -0.28
C ARG A 13 -0.87 -10.22 0.27
N GLN A 14 0.17 -10.60 1.00
CA GLN A 14 1.18 -9.68 1.51
C GLN A 14 1.99 -9.12 0.34
N GLN A 15 2.49 -9.98 -0.54
CA GLN A 15 3.22 -9.62 -1.75
C GLN A 15 2.37 -8.74 -2.68
N PHE A 16 1.10 -9.11 -2.90
CA PHE A 16 0.18 -8.29 -3.69
C PHE A 16 -0.03 -6.89 -3.10
N ARG A 17 -0.18 -6.78 -1.77
CA ARG A 17 -0.30 -5.48 -1.10
C ARG A 17 1.00 -4.68 -1.16
N GLU A 18 2.14 -5.34 -1.06
CA GLU A 18 3.45 -4.72 -1.16
C GLU A 18 3.66 -4.16 -2.58
N GLU A 19 3.26 -4.91 -3.60
CA GLU A 19 3.29 -4.46 -4.99
C GLU A 19 2.37 -3.24 -5.22
N LEU A 20 1.15 -3.27 -4.69
CA LEU A 20 0.24 -2.11 -4.74
C LEU A 20 0.85 -0.87 -4.08
N ARG A 21 1.55 -1.04 -2.96
CA ARG A 21 2.21 0.08 -2.25
C ARG A 21 3.38 0.64 -3.04
N LEU A 22 4.17 -0.20 -3.71
CA LEU A 22 5.26 0.26 -4.59
C LEU A 22 4.71 1.04 -5.79
N ARG A 23 3.68 0.52 -6.45
CA ARG A 23 2.98 1.23 -7.53
C ARG A 23 2.42 2.58 -7.06
N ALA A 24 1.86 2.64 -5.86
CA ALA A 24 1.42 3.90 -5.26
C ALA A 24 2.60 4.86 -4.99
N ALA A 25 3.75 4.35 -4.52
CA ALA A 25 4.94 5.15 -4.24
C ALA A 25 5.50 5.83 -5.50
N GLU A 26 5.55 5.11 -6.62
CA GLU A 26 5.97 5.66 -7.91
C GLU A 26 5.04 6.79 -8.36
N ARG A 27 3.73 6.61 -8.22
CA ARG A 27 2.73 7.63 -8.56
C ARG A 27 2.79 8.84 -7.62
N PHE A 28 3.06 8.64 -6.33
CA PHE A 28 3.31 9.74 -5.40
C PHE A 28 4.54 10.56 -5.81
N ALA A 29 5.62 9.91 -6.24
CA ALA A 29 6.83 10.58 -6.74
C ALA A 29 6.55 11.42 -8.00
N ARG A 30 5.60 10.99 -8.83
CA ARG A 30 5.12 11.73 -10.01
C ARG A 30 4.13 12.85 -9.67
N GLY A 31 3.76 13.01 -8.40
CA GLY A 31 2.83 14.05 -7.95
C GLY A 31 1.34 13.70 -8.16
N GLU A 32 1.01 12.45 -8.47
CA GLU A 32 -0.39 12.05 -8.68
C GLU A 32 -1.24 12.17 -7.40
N GLY A 33 -2.52 12.47 -7.58
CA GLY A 33 -3.49 12.63 -6.51
C GLY A 33 -3.96 11.30 -5.92
N SER A 34 -4.15 11.24 -4.60
CA SER A 34 -4.53 10.02 -3.88
C SER A 34 -5.84 9.37 -4.38
N THR A 35 -6.78 10.16 -4.90
CA THR A 35 -8.05 9.65 -5.44
C THR A 35 -7.86 8.90 -6.76
N ALA A 36 -7.01 9.43 -7.66
CA ALA A 36 -6.72 8.79 -8.94
C ALA A 36 -5.98 7.45 -8.71
N ILE A 37 -4.99 7.46 -7.82
CA ILE A 37 -4.24 6.27 -7.42
C ILE A 37 -5.17 5.22 -6.78
N ALA A 38 -6.08 5.64 -5.89
CA ALA A 38 -7.02 4.71 -5.25
C ALA A 38 -7.97 4.03 -6.26
N ARG A 39 -8.46 4.78 -7.24
CA ARG A 39 -9.33 4.27 -8.29
C ARG A 39 -8.59 3.25 -9.17
N ASP A 40 -7.37 3.57 -9.57
CA ASP A 40 -6.54 2.73 -10.42
C ASP A 40 -6.14 1.42 -9.72
N LEU A 41 -5.67 1.53 -8.48
CA LEU A 41 -5.27 0.38 -7.65
C LEU A 41 -6.45 -0.37 -7.03
N ARG A 42 -7.70 0.10 -7.26
CA ARG A 42 -8.95 -0.44 -6.69
C ARG A 42 -8.91 -0.62 -5.17
N VAL A 43 -8.30 0.35 -4.47
CA VAL A 43 -8.24 0.40 -3.00
C VAL A 43 -8.99 1.63 -2.49
N SER A 44 -9.27 1.67 -1.18
CA SER A 44 -9.89 2.84 -0.57
C SER A 44 -8.94 4.04 -0.57
N VAL A 45 -9.49 5.23 -0.84
CA VAL A 45 -8.74 6.52 -0.77
C VAL A 45 -8.07 6.69 0.60
N ARG A 46 -8.74 6.26 1.68
CA ARG A 46 -8.19 6.29 3.05
C ARG A 46 -6.92 5.46 3.19
N SER A 47 -6.79 4.33 2.49
CA SER A 47 -5.57 3.52 2.50
C SER A 47 -4.42 4.24 1.79
N VAL A 48 -4.72 4.82 0.62
CA VAL A 48 -3.74 5.58 -0.17
C VAL A 48 -3.29 6.84 0.57
N GLN A 49 -4.18 7.54 1.26
CA GLN A 49 -3.81 8.67 2.11
C GLN A 49 -2.87 8.25 3.25
N ARG A 50 -3.14 7.11 3.89
CA ARG A 50 -2.27 6.56 4.93
C ARG A 50 -0.87 6.23 4.37
N TRP A 51 -0.82 5.64 3.19
CA TRP A 51 0.43 5.37 2.47
C TRP A 51 1.15 6.67 2.12
N ARG A 52 0.46 7.68 1.61
CA ARG A 52 1.05 8.98 1.27
C ARG A 52 1.67 9.67 2.48
N HIS A 53 1.01 9.59 3.64
CA HIS A 53 1.55 10.13 4.88
C HIS A 53 2.82 9.39 5.31
N ALA A 54 2.83 8.06 5.25
CA ALA A 54 4.03 7.26 5.54
C ALA A 54 5.17 7.54 4.53
N TRP A 55 4.82 7.68 3.25
CA TRP A 55 5.76 7.99 2.16
C TRP A 55 6.38 9.38 2.32
N ALA A 56 5.60 10.38 2.75
CA ALA A 56 6.13 11.72 3.02
C ALA A 56 7.19 11.73 4.15
N GLN A 57 7.12 10.79 5.09
CA GLN A 57 8.05 10.71 6.22
C GLN A 57 9.33 9.91 5.93
N GLY A 58 9.28 8.96 5.00
CA GLY A 58 10.40 8.01 4.80
C GLY A 58 10.55 7.45 3.38
N GLY A 59 9.87 8.06 2.41
CA GLY A 59 9.91 7.67 1.01
C GLY A 59 9.35 6.27 0.74
N PRO A 60 9.71 5.64 -0.39
CA PRO A 60 9.20 4.32 -0.77
C PRO A 60 9.56 3.20 0.23
N ARG A 61 10.65 3.36 0.99
CA ARG A 61 11.11 2.36 1.96
C ARG A 61 10.16 2.24 3.16
N SER A 62 9.49 3.32 3.56
CA SER A 62 8.53 3.30 4.67
C SER A 62 7.25 2.52 4.34
N LEU A 63 6.96 2.29 3.05
CA LEU A 63 5.77 1.60 2.59
C LEU A 63 5.92 0.07 2.57
N ARG A 64 7.15 -0.46 2.50
CA ARG A 64 7.39 -1.92 2.45
C ARG A 64 7.16 -2.64 3.78
N SER A 65 7.20 -1.92 4.90
CA SER A 65 7.28 -2.54 6.23
C SER A 65 6.03 -2.36 7.12
N GLN A 66 4.87 -2.01 6.55
CA GLN A 66 3.59 -1.84 7.26
C GLN A 66 2.57 -2.97 7.07
#